data_AF-A0A930V6R6-F1
#
_entry.id   AF-A0A930V6R6-F1
#
_cell.length_a   1.000
_cell.length_b   1.000
_cell.length_c   1.000
_cell.angle_alpha   90.00
_cell.angle_beta   90.00
_cell.angle_gamma   90.00
#
_symmetry.space_group_name_H-M   'P 1'
#
loop_
_entity.id
_entity.type
_entity.pdbx_description
1 polymer ?
#
loop_
_entity_poly.entity_id
_entity_poly.type
_entity_poly.pdbx_seq_one_letter_code
_entity_poly.pdbx_strand_id
1 'polypeptide(L)' 'MIVLHCSDALPGVGYGYVCVVGPRMLKHVLTESTVVALRTVNLAPRTVTGAAFLDILTALGIPHTEVKSGADWSGR' A
#
# COMPACT_ATOMS: atom_id res chain seq x y z
N MET A 1 4.31 -3.02 -10.49
CA MET A 1 3.70 -2.23 -9.40
C MET A 1 2.26 -2.66 -9.25
N ILE A 2 1.77 -2.81 -8.02
CA ILE A 2 0.38 -3.19 -7.72
C ILE A 2 -0.20 -2.24 -6.69
N VAL A 3 -1.52 -2.09 -6.67
CA VAL A 3 -2.23 -1.30 -5.67
C VAL A 3 -2.83 -2.25 -4.65
N LEU A 4 -2.53 -2.02 -3.38
CA LEU A 4 -3.03 -2.81 -2.27
C LEU A 4 -3.96 -1.96 -1.42
N HIS A 5 -5.04 -2.59 -0.96
CA HIS A 5 -5.93 -2.05 0.06
C HIS A 5 -5.95 -3.02 1.24
N CYS A 6 -5.56 -2.56 2.42
CA CYS A 6 -5.63 -3.34 3.65
C CYS A 6 -7.02 -3.17 4.27
N SER A 7 -7.76 -4.26 4.41
CA SER A 7 -9.08 -4.25 5.08
C SER A 7 -8.99 -4.07 6.58
N ASP A 8 -7.84 -4.46 7.18
CA ASP A 8 -7.65 -4.49 8.61
C ASP A 8 -6.92 -3.23 9.11
N ALA A 9 -6.96 -3.00 10.42
CA ALA A 9 -6.17 -1.95 11.04
C ALA A 9 -4.69 -2.29 10.99
N LEU A 10 -3.88 -1.37 10.47
CA LEU A 10 -2.43 -1.44 10.52
C LEU A 10 -1.90 -0.53 11.65
N PRO A 11 -0.87 -0.98 12.38
CA PRO A 11 -0.24 -0.17 13.42
C PRO A 11 0.27 1.17 12.86
N GLY A 12 -0.06 2.29 13.51
CA GLY A 12 0.43 3.62 13.14
C GLY A 12 -0.33 4.33 12.00
N VAL A 13 -1.25 3.65 11.29
CA VAL A 13 -2.03 4.24 10.19
C VAL A 13 -3.53 3.97 10.26
N GLY A 14 -3.98 2.95 11.01
CA GLY A 14 -5.40 2.65 11.19
C GLY A 14 -5.98 1.78 10.06
N TYR A 15 -7.29 1.90 9.83
CA TYR A 15 -8.04 1.09 8.86
C TYR A 15 -8.00 1.67 7.45
N GLY A 16 -8.21 0.82 6.45
CA GLY A 16 -8.44 1.26 5.07
C GLY A 16 -7.19 1.79 4.37
N TYR A 17 -6.00 1.35 4.79
CA TYR A 17 -4.75 1.79 4.21
C TYR A 17 -4.63 1.34 2.74
N VAL A 18 -4.42 2.29 1.83
CA VAL A 18 -4.23 2.02 0.40
C VAL A 18 -2.85 2.48 -0.02
N CYS A 19 -2.09 1.62 -0.69
CA CYS A 19 -0.78 2.01 -1.21
C CYS A 19 -0.46 1.35 -2.54
N VAL A 20 0.37 2.03 -3.32
CA VAL A 20 1.04 1.45 -4.48
C VAL A 20 2.36 0.85 -4.01
N VAL A 21 2.59 -0.41 -4.34
CA VAL A 21 3.82 -1.12 -4.00
C VAL A 21 4.53 -1.64 -5.25
N GLY A 22 5.85 -1.67 -5.17
CA GLY A 22 6.73 -2.32 -6.12
C GLY A 22 7.95 -2.87 -5.38
N PRO A 23 8.85 -3.59 -6.07
CA PRO A 23 10.11 -4.03 -5.45
C PRO A 23 10.83 -2.84 -4.84
N ARG A 24 11.05 -2.87 -3.53
CA ARG A 24 11.69 -1.81 -2.73
C ARG A 24 11.05 -0.42 -2.91
N MET A 25 9.72 -0.36 -3.09
CA MET A 25 8.98 0.89 -3.23
C MET A 25 7.60 0.81 -2.57
N LEU A 26 7.23 1.84 -1.82
CA LEU A 26 5.90 2.00 -1.23
C LEU A 26 5.46 3.45 -1.32
N LYS A 27 4.24 3.68 -1.84
CA LYS A 27 3.62 5.01 -1.89
C LYS A 27 2.18 4.96 -1.40
N HIS A 28 1.88 5.67 -0.33
CA HIS A 28 0.54 5.78 0.23
C HIS A 28 -0.36 6.58 -0.72
N VAL A 29 -1.53 6.03 -1.02
CA VAL A 29 -2.60 6.70 -1.75
C VAL A 29 -3.55 7.35 -0.74
N LEU A 30 -3.45 8.68 -0.59
CA LEU A 30 -4.19 9.43 0.43
C LEU A 30 -5.61 9.83 0.00
N THR A 31 -5.90 9.87 -1.29
CA THR A 31 -7.17 10.40 -1.80
C THR A 31 -7.92 9.38 -2.64
N GLU A 32 -9.24 9.35 -2.45
CA GLU A 32 -10.14 8.51 -3.22
C GLU A 32 -10.06 8.81 -4.73
N SER A 33 -9.86 10.08 -5.10
CA SER A 33 -9.65 10.48 -6.49
C SER A 33 -8.45 9.79 -7.14
N THR A 34 -7.37 9.59 -6.38
CA THR A 34 -6.19 8.85 -6.87
C THR A 34 -6.49 7.36 -7.01
N VAL A 35 -7.28 6.78 -6.10
CA VAL A 35 -7.74 5.38 -6.22
C VAL A 35 -8.61 5.20 -7.47
N VAL A 36 -9.50 6.14 -7.75
CA VAL A 36 -10.33 6.13 -8.96
C VAL A 36 -9.47 6.26 -10.22
N ALA A 37 -8.50 7.19 -10.23
CA ALA A 37 -7.56 7.33 -11.35
C ALA A 37 -6.70 6.07 -11.58
N LEU A 38 -6.34 5.34 -10.52
CA LEU A 38 -5.64 4.07 -10.65
C LEU A 38 -6.54 2.99 -11.26
N ARG A 39 -7.82 2.95 -10.90
CA ARG A 39 -8.80 2.04 -11.51
C ARG A 39 -8.99 2.29 -13.01
N THR A 40 -9.00 3.55 -13.45
CA THR A 40 -9.19 3.87 -14.89
C THR A 40 -8.02 3.39 -15.76
N VAL A 41 -6.83 3.24 -15.19
CA VAL A 41 -5.65 2.66 -15.87
C VAL A 41 -5.47 1.16 -15.59
N ASN A 42 -6.54 0.46 -15.22
CA ASN A 42 -6.55 -0.98 -14.87
C ASN A 42 -5.66 -1.38 -13.67
N LEU A 43 -5.31 -0.43 -12.80
CA LEU A 43 -4.61 -0.68 -11.53
C LEU A 43 -5.60 -0.65 -10.35
N ALA A 44 -6.62 -1.50 -10.41
CA ALA A 44 -7.60 -1.60 -9.33
C ALA A 44 -6.96 -2.10 -8.02
N PRO A 45 -7.31 -1.53 -6.86
CA PRO A 45 -6.79 -2.00 -5.58
C PRO A 45 -7.18 -3.45 -5.31
N ARG A 46 -6.18 -4.27 -4.98
CA ARG A 46 -6.41 -5.60 -4.45
C ARG A 46 -6.59 -5.51 -2.95
N THR A 47 -7.76 -5.92 -2.47
CA THR A 47 -8.03 -5.96 -1.03
C THR A 47 -7.38 -7.19 -0.41
N VAL A 48 -6.66 -7.01 0.69
CA VAL A 48 -5.93 -8.05 1.43
C VAL A 48 -6.10 -7.84 2.93
N THR A 49 -5.92 -8.91 3.71
CA THR A 49 -5.86 -8.84 5.18
C THR A 49 -4.55 -8.20 5.63
N GLY A 50 -4.49 -7.75 6.89
CA GLY A 50 -3.31 -7.13 7.48
C GLY A 50 -2.08 -8.05 7.47
N ALA A 51 -2.28 -9.34 7.77
CA ALA A 51 -1.20 -10.33 7.72
C ALA A 51 -0.65 -10.49 6.29
N ALA A 52 -1.53 -10.69 5.30
CA ALA A 52 -1.13 -10.82 3.91
C ALA A 52 -0.46 -9.54 3.36
N PHE A 53 -0.90 -8.38 3.83
CA PHE A 53 -0.29 -7.10 3.47
C PHE A 53 1.18 -7.03 3.92
N LEU A 54 1.46 -7.35 5.18
CA LEU A 54 2.83 -7.35 5.73
C LEU A 54 3.72 -8.41 5.08
N ASP A 55 3.17 -9.57 4.73
CA ASP A 55 3.88 -10.61 3.98
C ASP A 55 4.31 -10.10 2.60
N ILE A 56 3.42 -9.41 1.88
CA ILE A 56 3.73 -8.81 0.58
C ILE A 56 4.83 -7.74 0.72
N LEU A 57 4.77 -6.89 1.75
CA LEU A 57 5.83 -5.90 1.99
C LEU A 57 7.19 -6.55 2.20
N THR A 58 7.23 -7.60 3.01
CA THR A 58 8.45 -8.37 3.29
C THR A 58 9.00 -9.00 2.01
N ALA A 59 8.14 -9.61 1.19
CA ALA A 59 8.52 -10.20 -0.09
C ALA A 59 9.06 -9.17 -1.09
N LEU A 60 8.59 -7.92 -1.01
CA LEU A 60 9.05 -6.80 -1.83
C LEU A 60 10.28 -6.09 -1.25
N GLY A 61 10.78 -6.51 -0.09
CA GLY A 61 11.91 -5.86 0.58
C GLY A 61 11.58 -4.47 1.15
N ILE A 62 10.32 -4.24 1.50
CA ILE A 62 9.82 -3.00 2.11
C ILE A 62 9.78 -3.19 3.63
N PRO A 63 10.50 -2.38 4.42
CA PRO A 63 10.42 -2.45 5.88
C PRO A 63 9.01 -2.07 6.37
N HIS A 64 8.47 -2.80 7.35
CA HIS A 64 7.14 -2.51 7.91
C HIS A 64 7.07 -1.15 8.59
N THR A 65 8.23 -0.64 9.04
CA THR A 65 8.33 0.71 9.59
C THR A 65 7.91 1.78 8.60
N GLU A 66 7.97 1.53 7.29
CA GLU A 66 7.59 2.48 6.23
C GLU A 66 6.07 2.55 5.97
N VAL A 67 5.28 1.73 6.67
CA VAL A 67 3.82 1.83 6.66
C VAL A 67 3.40 3.02 7.52
N LYS A 68 3.40 4.21 6.93
CA LYS A 68 3.07 5.48 7.61
C LYS A 68 2.09 6.30 6.79
N SER A 69 1.41 7.24 7.46
CA SER A 69 0.58 8.22 6.76
C SER A 69 1.45 9.06 5.83
N GLY A 70 1.03 9.21 4.57
CA GLY A 70 1.79 9.93 3.54
C GLY A 70 3.13 9.29 3.14
N ALA A 71 3.30 7.98 3.34
CA ALA A 71 4.53 7.30 2.95
C ALA A 71 4.85 7.46 1.45
N ASP A 72 6.09 7.84 1.15
CA ASP A 72 6.67 7.86 -0.20
C ASP A 72 8.11 7.33 -0.10
N TRP A 73 8.22 6.01 0.05
CA TRP A 73 9.48 5.33 0.31
C TRP A 73 9.99 4.62 -0.94
N SER A 74 11.30 4.75 -1.19
CA SER A 74 12.02 3.93 -2.16
C SER A 74 13.38 3.55 -1.59
N GLY A 75 13.66 2.25 -1.53
CA GLY A 75 14.95 1.73 -1.06
C GLY A 75 16.01 1.70 -2.14
N ARG A 76 16.22 2.82 -2.87
CA ARG A 76 17.30 2.96 -3.87
C ARG A 76 18.65 2.47 -3.33
#